data_AF-A0A7S0N4L0-F1
#
_entry.id   AF-A0A7S0N4L0-F1
#
_cell.length_a   1.000
_cell.length_b   1.000
_cell.length_c   1.000
_cell.angle_alpha   90.00
_cell.angle_beta   90.00
_cell.angle_gamma   90.00
#
_symmetry.space_group_name_H-M   'P 1'
#
loop_
_entity.id
_entity.type
_entity.pdbx_description
1 polymer ?
#
loop_
_entity_poly.entity_id
_entity_poly.type
_entity_poly.pdbx_seq_one_letter_code
_entity_poly.pdbx_strand_id
1 'polypeptide(L)'
;EMPTGGAAEMRKGKNLVKFARKEQCLALLTQLRTKFKIDGFIYRINQAKGGEVEYLHPKDGIYPEKVHPGAATSRGPPKLYNWETEPLAGPPLRCDVPRWAYGDEGQLAPTPL
;
A
#
# COMPACT_ATOMS: atom_id res chain seq x y z
N GLU A 1 -9.35 6.94 23.86
CA GLU A 1 -8.97 7.98 22.88
C GLU A 1 -9.63 7.76 21.53
N MET A 2 -10.28 8.82 21.02
CA MET A 2 -10.86 8.89 19.69
C MET A 2 -9.83 9.32 18.65
N PRO A 3 -9.88 8.79 17.41
CA PRO A 3 -8.93 9.13 16.35
C PRO A 3 -9.04 10.59 15.86
N THR A 4 -10.16 11.26 16.18
CA THR A 4 -10.39 12.69 15.91
C THR A 4 -9.95 13.60 17.05
N GLY A 5 -9.30 13.04 18.08
CA GLY A 5 -9.01 13.73 19.34
C GLY A 5 -10.17 13.65 20.33
N GLY A 6 -9.84 13.62 21.63
CA GLY A 6 -10.80 13.54 22.73
C GLY A 6 -11.03 12.12 23.28
N ALA A 7 -11.68 12.06 24.45
CA ALA A 7 -12.08 10.83 25.11
C ALA A 7 -13.57 10.58 24.91
N ALA A 8 -13.93 9.32 24.67
CA ALA A 8 -15.31 8.88 24.57
C ALA A 8 -15.48 7.56 25.32
N GLU A 9 -16.63 7.39 25.97
CA GLU A 9 -16.97 6.17 26.70
C GLU A 9 -17.79 5.23 25.80
N MET A 10 -17.34 3.98 25.68
CA MET A 10 -18.08 2.94 24.96
C MET A 10 -19.14 2.33 25.87
N ARG A 11 -20.38 2.27 25.39
CA ARG A 11 -21.47 1.61 26.12
C ARG A 11 -21.34 0.08 26.03
N LYS A 12 -21.92 -0.62 27.00
CA LYS A 12 -22.03 -2.08 26.97
C LYS A 12 -22.89 -2.52 25.78
N GLY A 13 -22.39 -3.45 24.97
CA GLY A 13 -23.12 -4.04 23.83
C GLY A 13 -22.62 -3.55 22.47
N LYS A 14 -23.51 -3.55 21.47
CA LYS A 14 -23.18 -3.15 20.09
C LYS A 14 -23.13 -1.63 20.00
N ASN A 15 -21.99 -1.09 19.54
CA ASN A 15 -21.77 0.34 19.37
C ASN A 15 -21.68 0.68 17.89
N LEU A 16 -22.24 1.83 17.50
CA LEU A 16 -22.15 2.37 16.14
C LEU A 16 -21.57 3.78 16.20
N VAL A 17 -20.49 4.01 15.44
CA VAL A 17 -19.83 5.33 15.33
C VAL A 17 -19.68 5.67 13.86
N LYS A 18 -19.99 6.92 13.50
CA LYS A 18 -19.88 7.44 12.14
C LYS A 18 -18.67 8.36 12.04
N PHE A 19 -17.82 8.12 11.05
CA PHE A 19 -16.64 8.94 10.74
C PHE A 19 -16.71 9.47 9.31
N ALA A 20 -16.01 10.57 9.05
CA ALA A 20 -15.93 11.16 7.72
C ALA A 20 -14.91 10.45 6.81
N ARG A 21 -13.82 9.90 7.37
CA ARG A 21 -12.72 9.30 6.61
C ARG A 21 -12.46 7.85 7.01
N LYS A 22 -12.13 7.01 6.03
CA LYS A 22 -11.83 5.57 6.24
C LYS A 22 -10.62 5.34 7.15
N GLU A 23 -9.62 6.22 7.10
CA GLU A 23 -8.38 6.09 7.89
C GLU A 23 -8.65 6.22 9.39
N GLN A 24 -9.62 7.05 9.79
CA GLN A 24 -10.02 7.20 11.19
C GLN A 24 -10.65 5.90 11.71
N CYS A 25 -11.49 5.26 10.91
CA CYS A 25 -12.08 3.96 11.27
C CYS A 25 -11.01 2.87 11.42
N LEU A 26 -10.01 2.85 10.52
CA LEU A 26 -8.90 1.90 10.59
C LEU A 26 -8.01 2.14 11.81
N ALA A 27 -7.69 3.41 12.12
CA ALA A 27 -6.91 3.77 13.30
C ALA A 27 -7.64 3.42 14.61
N LEU A 28 -8.96 3.62 14.67
CA LEU A 28 -9.74 3.20 15.83
C LEU A 28 -9.75 1.67 15.96
N LEU A 29 -9.93 0.94 14.86
CA LEU A 29 -9.97 -0.52 14.88
C LEU A 29 -8.63 -1.12 15.33
N THR A 30 -7.49 -0.59 14.88
CA THR A 30 -6.17 -1.06 15.34
C THR A 30 -5.97 -0.79 16.83
N GLN A 31 -6.42 0.35 17.34
CA GLN A 31 -6.38 0.65 18.77
C GLN A 31 -7.26 -0.31 19.60
N LEU A 32 -8.47 -0.62 19.11
CA LEU A 32 -9.39 -1.55 19.77
C LEU A 32 -8.85 -2.98 19.79
N ARG A 33 -8.24 -3.43 18.68
CA ARG A 33 -7.64 -4.76 18.58
C ARG A 33 -6.41 -4.91 19.50
N THR A 34 -5.54 -3.90 19.53
CA THR A 34 -4.31 -3.92 20.35
C THR A 34 -4.57 -3.85 21.85
N LYS A 35 -5.48 -2.97 22.29
CA LYS A 35 -5.72 -2.72 23.73
C LYS A 35 -6.82 -3.59 24.32
N PHE A 36 -7.91 -3.80 23.58
CA PHE A 36 -9.14 -4.39 24.12
C PHE A 36 -9.53 -5.73 23.48
N LYS A 37 -8.78 -6.19 22.46
CA LYS A 37 -9.07 -7.44 21.70
C LYS A 37 -10.51 -7.48 21.16
N ILE A 38 -11.03 -6.33 20.77
CA ILE A 38 -12.38 -6.19 20.19
C ILE A 38 -12.24 -6.15 18.66
N ASP A 39 -12.97 -7.03 17.99
CA ASP A 39 -13.12 -6.99 16.53
C ASP A 39 -14.30 -6.10 16.11
N GLY A 40 -14.21 -5.54 14.91
CA GLY A 40 -15.17 -4.57 14.41
C GLY A 40 -15.26 -4.53 12.90
N PHE A 41 -16.42 -4.09 12.41
CA PHE A 41 -16.75 -4.00 10.98
C PHE A 41 -16.77 -2.54 10.55
N ILE A 42 -16.21 -2.25 9.37
CA ILE A 42 -16.19 -0.92 8.77
C ILE A 42 -17.08 -0.93 7.53
N TYR A 43 -18.06 -0.05 7.57
CA TYR A 43 -19.02 0.18 6.51
C TYR A 43 -18.76 1.52 5.85
N ARG A 44 -18.89 1.56 4.52
CA ARG A 44 -18.95 2.81 3.77
C ARG A 44 -20.39 3.06 3.37
N ILE A 45 -20.93 4.20 3.79
CA ILE A 45 -22.28 4.63 3.45
C ILE A 45 -22.18 5.65 2.32
N ASN A 46 -22.64 5.29 1.12
CA ASN A 46 -22.63 6.18 -0.03
C ASN A 46 -23.95 6.96 -0.09
N GLN A 47 -23.98 8.12 0.57
CA GLN A 47 -25.19 8.96 0.62
C GLN A 47 -25.63 9.51 -0.75
N ALA A 48 -24.74 9.54 -1.74
CA ALA A 48 -25.03 10.02 -3.10
C ALA A 48 -25.81 9.01 -3.97
N LYS A 49 -25.86 7.73 -3.60
CA LYS A 49 -26.57 6.66 -4.32
C LYS A 49 -27.60 5.99 -3.40
N GLY A 50 -28.58 6.77 -2.93
CA GLY A 50 -29.71 6.23 -2.16
C GLY A 50 -29.38 5.59 -0.80
N GLY A 51 -28.16 5.76 -0.29
CA GLY A 51 -27.76 5.19 1.01
C GLY A 51 -27.26 3.74 0.95
N GLU A 52 -26.82 3.27 -0.22
CA GLU A 52 -26.18 1.96 -0.35
C GLU A 52 -24.99 1.80 0.61
N VAL A 53 -24.93 0.64 1.27
CA VAL A 53 -23.90 0.30 2.26
C VAL A 53 -22.92 -0.69 1.63
N GLU A 54 -21.69 -0.24 1.43
CA GLU A 54 -20.59 -1.09 0.98
C GLU A 54 -19.82 -1.62 2.20
N TYR A 55 -19.63 -2.93 2.26
CA TYR A 55 -18.75 -3.57 3.25
C TYR A 55 -17.29 -3.34 2.83
N LEU A 56 -16.57 -2.54 3.63
CA LEU A 56 -15.18 -2.20 3.31
C LEU A 56 -14.20 -3.13 4.03
N HIS A 57 -14.44 -3.45 5.30
CA HIS A 57 -13.51 -4.24 6.10
C HIS A 57 -14.22 -5.03 7.22
N PRO A 58 -13.93 -6.33 7.39
CA PRO A 58 -13.29 -7.25 6.44
C PRO A 58 -14.29 -7.62 5.32
N LYS A 59 -13.89 -7.50 4.05
CA LYS A 59 -14.77 -7.83 2.91
C LYS A 59 -15.11 -9.33 2.86
N ASP A 60 -14.13 -10.16 3.23
CA ASP A 60 -14.21 -11.62 3.15
C ASP A 60 -14.41 -12.27 4.53
N GLY A 61 -14.80 -11.48 5.54
CA GLY A 61 -15.03 -11.94 6.92
C GLY A 61 -13.77 -12.38 7.69
N ILE A 62 -12.62 -12.43 7.02
CA ILE A 62 -11.34 -12.80 7.59
C ILE A 62 -10.39 -11.61 7.44
N TYR A 63 -9.67 -11.31 8.51
CA TYR A 63 -8.69 -10.22 8.51
C TYR A 63 -7.50 -10.57 7.61
N PRO A 64 -6.92 -9.57 6.91
CA PRO A 64 -5.82 -9.79 5.96
C PRO A 64 -4.54 -10.34 6.60
N GLU A 65 -4.39 -10.20 7.92
CA GLU A 65 -3.29 -10.81 8.68
C GLU A 65 -3.36 -12.35 8.67
N LYS A 66 -4.54 -12.93 8.48
CA LYS A 66 -4.75 -14.37 8.47
C LYS A 66 -4.62 -14.89 7.04
N VAL A 67 -3.85 -15.97 6.88
CA VAL A 67 -3.62 -16.60 5.57
C VAL A 67 -4.94 -17.05 4.96
N HIS A 68 -5.23 -16.53 3.78
CA HIS A 68 -6.30 -17.02 2.93
C HIS A 68 -5.75 -17.97 1.87
N PRO A 69 -6.19 -19.24 1.85
CA PRO A 69 -5.91 -20.12 0.73
C PRO A 69 -6.67 -19.56 -0.50
N GLY A 70 -5.96 -18.89 -1.41
CA GLY A 70 -6.52 -18.34 -2.64
C GLY A 70 -6.51 -16.81 -2.76
N ALA A 71 -5.88 -16.07 -1.84
CA ALA A 71 -5.62 -14.65 -2.03
C ALA A 71 -4.62 -14.43 -3.18
N ALA A 72 -5.13 -14.21 -4.39
CA ALA A 72 -4.31 -13.75 -5.50
C ALA A 72 -3.89 -12.30 -5.23
N THR A 73 -2.59 -12.05 -5.08
CA THR A 73 -2.06 -10.69 -5.16
C THR A 73 -2.36 -10.15 -6.55
N SER A 74 -3.14 -9.08 -6.64
CA SER A 74 -3.47 -8.41 -7.92
C SER A 74 -2.24 -7.77 -8.57
N ARG A 75 -1.20 -7.52 -7.77
CA ARG A 75 0.14 -7.23 -8.27
C ARG A 75 0.77 -8.57 -8.63
N GLY A 76 1.15 -8.72 -9.89
CA GLY A 76 1.91 -9.87 -10.40
C GLY A 76 3.21 -10.10 -9.60
N PRO A 77 4.05 -11.05 -10.03
CA PRO A 77 5.24 -11.43 -9.26
C PRO A 77 6.06 -10.20 -8.87
N PRO A 78 6.56 -10.12 -7.62
CA PRO A 78 7.35 -8.98 -7.17
C PRO A 78 8.54 -8.82 -8.11
N LYS A 79 8.64 -7.66 -8.77
CA LYS A 79 9.86 -7.29 -9.49
C LYS A 79 10.94 -7.07 -8.43
N LEU A 80 11.88 -8.01 -8.34
CA LEU A 80 13.10 -7.81 -7.56
C LEU A 80 13.99 -6.89 -8.40
N TYR A 81 14.34 -5.73 -7.85
CA TYR A 81 15.35 -4.87 -8.45
C TYR A 81 16.73 -5.47 -8.14
N ASN A 82 17.19 -6.35 -9.01
CA ASN A 82 18.58 -6.77 -9.07
C ASN A 82 19.31 -5.92 -10.13
N TRP A 83 20.54 -5.54 -9.81
CA TRP A 83 21.43 -4.75 -10.67
C TRP A 83 21.79 -5.44 -12.01
N GLU A 84 21.35 -6.69 -12.20
CA GLU A 84 21.62 -7.52 -13.37
C GLU A 84 20.44 -7.61 -14.35
N THR A 85 19.22 -7.17 -13.99
CA THR A 85 18.01 -7.34 -14.83
C THR A 85 17.56 -6.09 -15.58
N GLU A 86 18.31 -4.99 -15.50
CA GLU A 86 18.15 -3.91 -16.46
C GLU A 86 18.76 -4.36 -17.79
N PRO A 87 18.04 -4.26 -18.93
CA PRO A 87 18.70 -4.36 -20.22
C PRO A 87 19.73 -3.25 -20.28
N LEU A 88 21.01 -3.63 -20.31
CA LEU A 88 22.16 -2.75 -20.40
C LEU A 88 21.87 -1.60 -21.37
N ALA A 89 21.62 -0.42 -20.83
CA ALA A 89 21.80 0.82 -21.57
C ALA A 89 23.32 1.01 -21.73
N GLY A 90 23.89 0.24 -22.67
CA GLY A 90 25.32 0.23 -22.98
C GLY A 90 26.23 -0.28 -21.84
N PRO A 91 27.49 -0.60 -22.17
CA PRO A 91 28.51 -0.81 -21.14
C PRO A 91 28.64 0.47 -20.28
N PRO A 92 28.92 0.35 -18.96
CA PRO A 92 29.10 1.51 -18.10
C PRO A 92 30.24 2.38 -18.65
N LEU A 93 29.98 3.67 -18.82
CA LEU A 93 31.01 4.64 -19.20
C LEU A 93 32.14 4.57 -18.16
N ARG A 94 33.37 4.36 -18.61
CA ARG A 94 34.56 4.38 -17.75
C ARG A 94 34.69 5.77 -17.15
N CYS A 95 34.76 5.86 -15.82
CA CYS A 95 34.84 7.13 -15.10
C CYS A 95 36.15 7.90 -15.36
N ASP A 96 37.18 7.21 -15.84
CA ASP A 96 38.47 7.71 -16.32
C ASP A 96 38.39 8.37 -17.71
N VAL A 97 37.30 8.16 -18.46
CA VAL A 97 37.16 8.64 -19.84
C VAL A 97 36.02 9.67 -19.90
N PRO A 98 36.31 10.92 -20.33
CA PRO A 98 35.29 11.96 -20.39
C PRO A 98 34.19 11.61 -21.40
N ARG A 99 32.94 11.97 -21.06
CA ARG A 99 31.71 11.58 -21.78
C ARG A 99 31.71 11.88 -23.29
N TRP A 100 32.45 12.90 -23.74
CA TRP A 100 32.55 13.26 -25.17
C TRP A 100 33.33 12.24 -26.01
N ALA A 101 34.10 11.34 -25.38
CA ALA A 101 34.85 10.30 -26.07
C ALA A 101 34.02 9.04 -26.40
N TYR A 102 32.75 9.01 -25.97
CA TYR A 102 31.79 7.97 -26.30
C TYR A 102 30.87 8.44 -27.42
N GLY A 103 30.65 7.59 -28.43
CA GLY A 103 29.63 7.82 -29.46
C GLY A 103 28.20 7.69 -28.90
N ASP A 104 27.21 8.06 -29.70
CA ASP A 104 25.78 8.07 -29.29
C ASP A 104 25.26 6.69 -28.83
N GLU A 105 25.91 5.60 -29.24
CA GLU A 105 25.62 4.22 -28.83
C GLU A 105 26.43 3.75 -27.60
N GLY A 106 27.18 4.64 -26.93
CA GLY A 106 27.95 4.30 -25.73
C GLY A 106 29.24 3.50 -25.98
N GLN A 107 29.70 3.39 -27.23
CA GLN A 107 31.00 2.80 -27.58
C GLN A 107 32.08 3.88 -27.63
N LEU A 108 33.32 3.57 -27.20
CA LEU A 108 34.47 4.46 -27.40
C LEU A 108 34.64 4.68 -28.91
N ALA A 109 34.64 5.94 -29.35
CA ALA A 109 34.86 6.25 -30.76
C ALA A 109 36.25 5.70 -31.18
N PRO A 110 36.38 5.06 -32.37
CA PRO A 110 37.68 4.61 -32.84
C PRO A 110 38.59 5.83 -32.96
N THR A 111 39.71 5.82 -32.24
CA THR A 111 40.73 6.87 -32.34
C THR A 111 41.25 6.90 -33.77
N PRO A 112 41.18 8.04 -34.48
CA PRO A 112 41.87 8.14 -35.77
C PRO A 112 43.38 7.97 -35.52
N LEU A 113 44.01 7.11 -36.32
CA LEU A 113 45.47 6.89 -36.35
C LEU A 113 46.22 8.19 -36.63
#